data_AF-A0A1M6WIN4-F1
#
_entry.id   AF-A0A1M6WIN4-F1
#
_cell.length_a   1.000
_cell.length_b   1.000
_cell.length_c   1.000
_cell.angle_alpha   90.00
_cell.angle_beta   90.00
_cell.angle_gamma   90.00
#
_symmetry.space_group_name_H-M   'P 1'
#
loop_
_entity.id
_entity.type
_entity.pdbx_description
1 polymer ?
#
loop_
_entity_poly.entity_id
_entity_poly.type
_entity_poly.pdbx_seq_one_letter_code
_entity_poly.pdbx_strand_id
1 'polypeptide(L)'
;MNIRLRKILGKIFLSSTAFLWFGCDNDTASAPKDSPTEPTPFIDIEQELSKISQPDTTGLRGKCISAYSFCETIEDFNAYYYNRQWASSIAQEKIDSLLNAPQSSLFSSIKKSCYKDLIELEFMPDYGVSPCYDVLEIEAFEPSTHEDSVFIEEHKARYEAYLKKYNLTECESGSVVVGDKYIEAILENDQYERSIIQSRLEEINEKAAACDNLEEDDVL
;
A
#
# COMPACT_ATOMS: atom_id res chain seq x y z
N MET A 1 42.79 -6.48 -6.95
CA MET A 1 43.02 -7.76 -6.26
C MET A 1 42.48 -7.65 -4.84
N ASN A 2 41.49 -8.49 -4.53
CA ASN A 2 40.93 -8.87 -3.21
C ASN A 2 40.21 -7.80 -2.38
N ILE A 3 38.86 -7.80 -2.37
CA ILE A 3 37.91 -8.72 -1.69
C ILE A 3 37.78 -8.36 -0.20
N ARG A 4 36.62 -7.82 0.17
CA ARG A 4 35.88 -8.21 1.39
C ARG A 4 34.40 -7.85 1.25
N LEU A 5 33.72 -8.68 0.46
CA LEU A 5 32.32 -9.06 0.66
C LEU A 5 32.19 -9.76 2.03
N ARG A 6 31.38 -9.21 2.93
CA ARG A 6 30.69 -9.94 4.02
C ARG A 6 29.32 -9.28 4.21
N LYS A 7 28.29 -9.84 3.58
CA LYS A 7 27.32 -10.79 4.17
C LYS A 7 26.32 -10.12 5.11
N ILE A 8 25.20 -9.64 4.56
CA ILE A 8 23.89 -9.69 5.23
C ILE A 8 22.91 -10.24 4.19
N LEU A 9 22.95 -11.56 4.03
CA LEU A 9 21.89 -12.37 3.43
C LEU A 9 21.34 -13.23 4.58
N GLY A 10 20.02 -13.26 4.71
CA GLY A 10 19.32 -14.37 5.37
C GLY A 10 18.62 -14.03 6.67
N LYS A 11 17.46 -13.38 6.59
CA LYS A 11 16.31 -13.71 7.44
C LYS A 11 15.04 -13.75 6.59
N ILE A 12 15.03 -14.66 5.62
CA ILE A 12 13.78 -15.32 5.22
C ILE A 12 13.55 -16.37 6.31
N PHE A 13 12.68 -16.07 7.27
CA PHE A 13 12.08 -17.11 8.10
C PHE A 13 10.66 -17.34 7.57
N LEU A 14 10.56 -18.35 6.71
CA LEU A 14 9.35 -19.15 6.57
C LEU A 14 9.12 -19.86 7.90
N SER A 15 8.01 -19.57 8.57
CA SER A 15 7.37 -20.56 9.45
C SER A 15 5.87 -20.52 9.28
N SER A 16 5.40 -21.21 8.25
CA SER A 16 4.09 -21.83 8.27
C SER A 16 4.06 -22.88 9.38
N THR A 17 3.27 -22.68 10.43
CA THR A 17 2.51 -23.77 11.05
C THR A 17 1.16 -23.25 11.54
N ALA A 18 0.14 -23.86 10.96
CA ALA A 18 -1.27 -23.75 11.25
C ALA A 18 -1.65 -24.35 12.63
N PHE A 19 -2.63 -23.71 13.28
CA PHE A 19 -3.74 -24.25 14.08
C PHE A 19 -3.51 -25.38 15.11
N LEU A 20 -3.94 -25.17 16.38
CA LEU A 20 -5.24 -25.64 16.92
C LEU A 20 -5.40 -25.33 18.43
N TRP A 21 -6.65 -25.03 18.80
CA TRP A 21 -7.18 -24.77 20.15
C TRP A 21 -7.17 -26.01 21.07
N PHE A 22 -6.95 -25.81 22.38
CA PHE A 22 -7.87 -26.08 23.51
C PHE A 22 -7.10 -26.16 24.84
N GLY A 23 -7.62 -25.48 25.86
CA GLY A 23 -7.14 -25.59 27.23
C GLY A 23 -7.69 -24.49 28.13
N CYS A 24 -9.00 -24.54 28.41
CA CYS A 24 -9.51 -23.95 29.65
C CYS A 24 -8.92 -24.77 30.81
N ASP A 25 -8.20 -24.13 31.72
CA ASP A 25 -8.27 -24.47 33.14
C ASP A 25 -8.06 -23.20 33.96
N ASN A 26 -9.07 -22.92 34.78
CA ASN A 26 -9.00 -21.99 35.89
C ASN A 26 -8.10 -22.61 36.97
N ASP A 27 -7.05 -21.89 37.40
CA ASP A 27 -6.83 -21.67 38.84
C ASP A 27 -5.67 -20.70 39.13
N THR A 28 -6.00 -19.72 39.96
CA THR A 28 -5.15 -19.01 40.93
C THR A 28 -3.99 -18.13 40.44
N ALA A 29 -4.26 -16.82 40.51
CA ALA A 29 -3.35 -15.71 40.73
C ALA A 29 -1.88 -16.06 41.06
N SER A 30 -1.00 -15.79 40.10
CA SER A 30 0.36 -15.31 40.31
C SER A 30 0.74 -14.55 39.05
N ALA A 31 0.72 -13.22 39.11
CA ALA A 31 1.21 -12.39 38.02
C ALA A 31 2.66 -12.78 37.73
N PRO A 32 3.02 -13.23 36.50
CA PRO A 32 4.41 -13.32 36.13
C PRO A 32 4.90 -11.88 36.00
N LYS A 33 5.58 -11.39 37.04
CA LYS A 33 6.61 -10.37 36.88
C LYS A 33 7.69 -10.99 35.99
N ASP A 34 8.17 -10.19 35.05
CA ASP A 34 9.34 -10.47 34.22
C ASP A 34 9.07 -11.39 33.00
N SER A 35 8.14 -10.97 32.14
CA SER A 35 8.41 -11.00 30.70
C SER A 35 8.84 -9.59 30.32
N PRO A 36 9.90 -9.39 29.50
CA PRO A 36 10.07 -8.10 28.86
C PRO A 36 8.84 -7.90 27.98
N THR A 37 7.90 -7.08 28.44
CA THR A 37 6.83 -6.59 27.57
C THR A 37 7.58 -5.82 26.49
N GLU A 38 7.65 -6.38 25.28
CA GLU A 38 8.14 -5.59 24.14
C GLU A 38 7.39 -4.25 24.18
N PRO A 39 8.10 -3.13 24.02
CA PRO A 39 7.44 -1.83 24.04
C PRO A 39 6.30 -1.86 23.02
N THR A 40 5.09 -1.63 23.50
CA THR A 40 3.91 -1.57 22.64
C THR A 40 4.19 -0.53 21.55
N PRO A 41 4.07 -0.89 20.27
CA PRO A 41 4.34 0.06 19.19
C PRO A 41 3.39 1.25 19.30
N PHE A 42 3.86 2.43 18.88
CA PHE A 42 3.05 3.65 18.88
C PHE A 42 1.77 3.48 18.03
N ILE A 43 1.87 2.71 16.94
CA ILE A 43 0.78 2.30 16.06
C ILE A 43 0.76 0.78 15.98
N ASP A 44 -0.37 0.16 16.31
CA ASP A 44 -0.62 -1.27 16.06
C ASP A 44 -0.88 -1.49 14.57
N ILE A 45 0.16 -1.91 13.85
CA ILE A 45 0.14 -2.04 12.39
C ILE A 45 -0.83 -3.13 11.95
N GLU A 46 -0.89 -4.27 12.64
CA GLU A 46 -1.80 -5.36 12.29
C GLU A 46 -3.26 -4.90 12.44
N GLN A 47 -3.57 -4.17 13.50
CA GLN A 47 -4.88 -3.58 13.68
C GLN A 47 -5.23 -2.61 12.56
N GLU A 48 -4.32 -1.71 12.16
CA GLU A 48 -4.59 -0.74 11.09
C GLU A 48 -4.74 -1.43 9.72
N LEU A 49 -3.89 -2.39 9.37
CA LEU A 49 -4.00 -3.15 8.13
C LEU A 49 -5.27 -4.02 8.06
N SER A 50 -5.78 -4.49 9.20
CA SER A 50 -7.04 -5.26 9.26
C SER A 50 -8.27 -4.45 8.86
N LYS A 51 -8.19 -3.10 8.90
CA LYS A 51 -9.27 -2.21 8.45
C LYS A 51 -9.37 -2.13 6.93
N ILE A 52 -8.33 -2.51 6.21
CA ILE A 52 -8.30 -2.51 4.74
C ILE A 52 -8.99 -3.78 4.26
N SER A 53 -10.14 -3.64 3.60
CA SER A 53 -10.87 -4.78 3.03
C SER A 53 -10.04 -5.46 1.96
N GLN A 54 -10.01 -6.79 1.97
CA GLN A 54 -9.43 -7.54 0.86
C GLN A 54 -10.32 -7.41 -0.39
N PRO A 55 -9.73 -7.39 -1.59
CA PRO A 55 -10.51 -7.33 -2.82
C PRO A 55 -11.33 -8.62 -3.00
N ASP A 56 -12.61 -8.45 -3.33
CA ASP A 56 -13.48 -9.58 -3.71
C ASP A 56 -13.37 -9.84 -5.21
N THR A 57 -12.79 -10.99 -5.55
CA THR A 57 -12.61 -11.43 -6.94
C THR A 57 -13.66 -12.42 -7.40
N THR A 58 -14.63 -12.73 -6.53
CA THR A 58 -15.66 -13.75 -6.78
C THR A 58 -16.53 -13.37 -7.97
N GLY A 59 -16.60 -14.26 -8.97
CA GLY A 59 -17.46 -14.08 -10.13
C GLY A 59 -17.00 -13.01 -11.14
N LEU A 60 -15.80 -12.46 -10.97
CA LEU A 60 -15.21 -11.53 -11.93
C LEU A 60 -14.75 -12.23 -13.21
N ARG A 61 -14.20 -13.45 -13.11
CA ARG A 61 -13.70 -14.20 -14.28
C ARG A 61 -14.79 -14.36 -15.34
N GLY A 62 -14.47 -14.01 -16.58
CA GLY A 62 -15.41 -14.08 -17.71
C GLY A 62 -16.35 -12.88 -17.85
N LYS A 63 -16.30 -11.90 -16.93
CA LYS A 63 -17.03 -10.64 -17.10
C LYS A 63 -16.36 -9.78 -18.18
N CYS A 64 -17.17 -8.96 -18.84
CA CYS A 64 -16.70 -7.94 -19.77
C CYS A 64 -16.50 -6.63 -19.01
N ILE A 65 -15.30 -6.06 -19.07
CA ILE A 65 -14.95 -4.76 -18.46
C ILE A 65 -14.28 -3.87 -19.50
N SER A 66 -14.23 -2.57 -19.26
CA SER A 66 -13.55 -1.65 -20.16
C SER A 66 -12.04 -1.95 -20.21
N ALA A 67 -11.43 -1.80 -21.39
CA ALA A 67 -9.99 -2.00 -21.57
C ALA A 67 -9.17 -1.01 -20.73
N TYR A 68 -9.71 0.19 -20.51
CA TYR A 68 -9.12 1.23 -19.67
C TYR A 68 -9.10 0.80 -18.20
N SER A 69 -10.21 0.29 -17.65
CA SER A 69 -10.25 -0.24 -16.28
C SER A 69 -9.29 -1.41 -16.07
N PHE A 70 -9.15 -2.27 -17.09
CA PHE A 70 -8.12 -3.30 -17.09
C PHE A 70 -6.72 -2.69 -16.99
N CYS A 71 -6.42 -1.68 -17.83
CA CYS A 71 -5.12 -1.04 -17.85
C CYS A 71 -4.79 -0.38 -16.52
N GLU A 72 -5.71 0.43 -15.95
CA GLU A 72 -5.48 1.10 -14.67
C GLU A 72 -5.15 0.11 -13.57
N THR A 73 -5.83 -1.03 -13.56
CA THR A 73 -5.57 -2.08 -12.56
C THR A 73 -4.18 -2.70 -12.74
N ILE A 74 -3.68 -2.88 -13.96
CA ILE A 74 -2.39 -3.55 -14.16
C ILE A 74 -1.20 -2.58 -14.11
N GLU A 75 -1.41 -1.31 -14.42
CA GLU A 75 -0.35 -0.32 -14.61
C GLU A 75 -0.36 0.77 -13.52
N ASP A 76 -1.05 0.57 -12.39
CA ASP A 76 -1.29 1.60 -11.37
C ASP A 76 -0.01 2.31 -10.90
N PHE A 77 0.25 3.47 -11.50
CA PHE A 77 1.51 4.20 -11.39
C PHE A 77 1.59 5.04 -10.11
N ASN A 78 0.43 5.39 -9.51
CA ASN A 78 0.36 6.37 -8.42
C ASN A 78 0.09 5.75 -7.04
N ALA A 79 -0.20 4.43 -6.98
CA ALA A 79 -0.49 3.72 -5.73
C ALA A 79 0.56 3.96 -4.62
N TYR A 80 1.86 4.06 -4.97
CA TYR A 80 2.92 4.26 -3.97
C TYR A 80 2.71 5.52 -3.11
N TYR A 81 2.56 6.68 -3.76
CA TYR A 81 2.45 7.96 -3.05
C TYR A 81 1.13 8.06 -2.27
N TYR A 82 0.03 7.58 -2.84
CA TYR A 82 -1.26 7.56 -2.16
C TYR A 82 -1.23 6.70 -0.89
N ASN A 83 -0.64 5.51 -0.96
CA ASN A 83 -0.57 4.60 0.19
C ASN A 83 0.35 5.11 1.29
N ARG A 84 1.49 5.74 0.95
CA ARG A 84 2.33 6.40 1.96
C ARG A 84 1.65 7.62 2.57
N GLN A 85 0.94 8.42 1.78
CA GLN A 85 0.14 9.53 2.30
C GLN A 85 -0.96 9.05 3.25
N TRP A 86 -1.64 7.94 2.93
CA TRP A 86 -2.62 7.32 3.81
C TRP A 86 -1.97 6.82 5.12
N ALA A 87 -0.82 6.15 5.05
CA ALA A 87 -0.09 5.76 6.27
C ALA A 87 0.28 6.99 7.14
N SER A 88 0.69 8.10 6.53
CA SER A 88 0.95 9.36 7.25
C SER A 88 -0.32 9.95 7.89
N SER A 89 -1.51 9.79 7.29
CA SER A 89 -2.75 10.28 7.90
C SER A 89 -3.19 9.45 9.11
N ILE A 90 -2.95 8.14 9.10
CA ILE A 90 -3.12 7.27 10.27
C ILE A 90 -2.23 7.75 11.42
N ALA A 91 -0.95 8.04 11.13
CA ALA A 91 -0.02 8.53 12.13
C ALA A 91 -0.40 9.90 12.68
N GLN A 92 -0.87 10.82 11.82
CA GLN A 92 -1.38 12.14 12.22
C GLN A 92 -2.49 12.00 13.27
N GLU A 93 -3.48 11.14 13.04
CA GLU A 93 -4.59 10.92 13.98
C GLU A 93 -4.07 10.46 15.36
N LYS A 94 -3.10 9.55 15.38
CA LYS A 94 -2.49 9.03 16.62
C LYS A 94 -1.68 10.11 17.33
N ILE A 95 -0.88 10.89 16.60
CA ILE A 95 -0.08 11.99 17.15
C ILE A 95 -0.98 13.07 17.74
N ASP A 96 -2.04 13.46 17.03
CA ASP A 96 -3.01 14.43 17.52
C ASP A 96 -3.72 13.93 18.78
N SER A 97 -4.10 12.66 18.82
CA SER A 97 -4.67 12.05 20.03
C SER A 97 -3.70 12.10 21.20
N LEU A 98 -2.43 11.72 20.97
CA LEU A 98 -1.37 11.73 21.99
C LEU A 98 -1.12 13.15 22.53
N LEU A 99 -0.97 14.13 21.64
CA LEU A 99 -0.61 15.50 22.01
C LEU A 99 -1.75 16.28 22.65
N ASN A 100 -3.01 15.92 22.38
CA ASN A 100 -4.19 16.54 22.99
C ASN A 100 -4.64 15.84 24.29
N ALA A 101 -4.08 14.68 24.62
CA ALA A 101 -4.44 13.95 25.83
C ALA A 101 -3.86 14.63 27.09
N PRO A 102 -4.51 14.52 28.27
CA PRO A 102 -4.08 15.21 29.49
C PRO A 102 -2.62 14.96 29.88
N GLN A 103 -2.12 13.74 29.67
CA GLN A 103 -0.74 13.36 29.97
C GLN A 103 0.31 14.13 29.15
N SER A 104 -0.09 14.69 27.99
CA SER A 104 0.83 15.47 27.16
C SER A 104 1.31 16.75 27.85
N SER A 105 0.65 17.21 28.92
CA SER A 105 1.13 18.33 29.73
C SER A 105 2.49 18.06 30.36
N LEU A 106 2.85 16.79 30.53
CA LEU A 106 4.13 16.35 31.09
C LEU A 106 5.24 16.21 30.05
N PHE A 107 4.92 16.30 28.75
CA PHE A 107 5.93 16.21 27.70
C PHE A 107 6.68 17.54 27.57
N SER A 108 8.00 17.45 27.43
CA SER A 108 8.86 18.58 27.08
C SER A 108 8.47 19.17 25.72
N SER A 109 8.87 20.42 25.48
CA SER A 109 8.64 21.08 24.18
C SER A 109 9.32 20.31 23.03
N ILE A 110 10.53 19.78 23.28
CA ILE A 110 11.31 18.99 22.33
C ILE A 110 10.58 17.70 21.98
N LYS A 111 10.09 16.95 22.97
CA LYS A 111 9.31 15.72 22.74
C LYS A 111 8.05 15.99 21.93
N LYS A 112 7.32 17.08 22.24
CA LYS A 112 6.14 17.51 21.46
C LYS A 112 6.50 17.88 20.02
N SER A 113 7.63 18.55 19.80
CA SER A 113 8.09 18.88 18.44
C SER A 113 8.44 17.62 17.66
N CYS A 114 9.19 16.70 18.29
CA CYS A 114 9.59 15.45 17.66
C CYS A 114 8.39 14.67 17.10
N TYR A 115 7.31 14.51 17.89
CA TYR A 115 6.09 13.86 17.39
C TYR A 115 5.43 14.61 16.23
N LYS A 116 5.40 15.94 16.25
CA LYS A 116 4.84 16.72 15.14
C LYS A 116 5.64 16.56 13.84
N ASP A 117 6.95 16.41 13.97
CA ASP A 117 7.87 16.26 12.83
C ASP A 117 7.81 14.84 12.20
N LEU A 118 7.13 13.88 12.85
CA LEU A 118 6.90 12.55 12.27
C LEU A 118 5.91 12.57 11.10
N ILE A 119 5.10 13.63 11.00
CA ILE A 119 4.15 13.78 9.90
C ILE A 119 4.88 14.38 8.70
N GLU A 120 5.15 13.54 7.72
CA GLU A 120 5.61 13.97 6.40
C GLU A 120 4.55 13.58 5.38
N LEU A 121 4.01 14.58 4.69
CA LEU A 121 3.11 14.37 3.57
C LEU A 121 3.97 14.15 2.33
N GLU A 122 3.91 12.94 1.79
CA GLU A 122 4.50 12.67 0.48
C GLU A 122 3.57 13.22 -0.59
N PHE A 123 4.11 14.15 -1.37
CA PHE A 123 3.42 14.72 -2.52
C PHE A 123 3.74 13.89 -3.76
N MET A 124 2.70 13.55 -4.52
CA MET A 124 2.86 12.93 -5.82
C MET A 124 3.59 13.91 -6.77
N PRO A 125 4.57 13.47 -7.56
CA PRO A 125 5.12 14.30 -8.61
C PRO A 125 4.03 14.64 -9.64
N ASP A 126 3.88 15.93 -9.99
CA ASP A 126 2.88 16.45 -10.93
C ASP A 126 3.06 15.97 -12.39
N TYR A 127 4.02 15.09 -12.68
CA TYR A 127 4.46 14.76 -14.03
C TYR A 127 4.36 13.26 -14.32
N GLY A 128 3.46 12.93 -15.25
CA GLY A 128 3.32 11.63 -15.88
C GLY A 128 2.03 11.57 -16.70
N VAL A 129 2.13 11.24 -17.98
CA VAL A 129 0.94 10.80 -18.75
C VAL A 129 0.66 9.37 -18.30
N SER A 130 -0.56 9.08 -17.88
CA SER A 130 -0.95 7.73 -17.49
C SER A 130 -0.59 6.76 -18.61
N PRO A 131 0.05 5.61 -18.32
CA PRO A 131 0.31 4.58 -19.34
C PRO A 131 -0.98 4.07 -19.99
N CYS A 132 -2.13 4.34 -19.38
CA CYS A 132 -3.46 3.99 -19.86
C CYS A 132 -4.16 5.09 -20.67
N TYR A 133 -3.52 6.25 -20.84
CA TYR A 133 -4.08 7.37 -21.61
C TYR A 133 -4.40 6.97 -23.06
N ASP A 134 -3.51 6.21 -23.72
CA ASP A 134 -3.75 5.66 -25.06
C ASP A 134 -5.00 4.75 -25.11
N VAL A 135 -5.32 4.05 -24.01
CA VAL A 135 -6.50 3.16 -23.92
C VAL A 135 -7.78 3.96 -23.73
N LEU A 136 -7.72 5.06 -22.97
CA LEU A 136 -8.85 5.97 -22.77
C LEU A 136 -9.27 6.65 -24.08
N GLU A 137 -8.31 7.09 -24.89
CA GLU A 137 -8.58 7.70 -26.21
C GLU A 137 -9.25 6.71 -27.19
N ILE A 138 -8.99 5.40 -27.03
CA ILE A 138 -9.62 4.34 -27.83
C ILE A 138 -11.10 4.13 -27.44
N GLU A 139 -11.44 4.17 -26.14
CA GLU A 139 -12.82 4.02 -25.66
C GLU A 139 -13.70 5.23 -26.00
N ALA A 140 -13.13 6.43 -26.02
CA ALA A 140 -13.86 7.68 -26.28
C ALA A 140 -14.19 7.91 -27.76
N PHE A 141 -13.68 7.08 -28.68
CA PHE A 141 -13.85 7.28 -30.11
C PHE A 141 -15.19 6.71 -30.60
N GLU A 142 -16.24 7.54 -30.58
CA GLU A 142 -17.36 7.33 -31.51
C GLU A 142 -16.84 7.64 -32.92
N PRO A 143 -17.04 6.75 -33.92
CA PRO A 143 -16.64 7.02 -35.31
C PRO A 143 -17.53 8.13 -35.87
N SER A 144 -17.22 9.38 -35.52
CA SER A 144 -17.89 10.54 -36.06
C SER A 144 -17.50 10.69 -37.52
N THR A 145 -18.49 11.06 -38.31
CA THR A 145 -18.45 11.13 -39.76
C THR A 145 -17.38 12.12 -40.24
N HIS A 146 -16.33 11.59 -40.87
CA HIS A 146 -15.28 12.23 -41.69
C HIS A 146 -13.93 12.61 -41.05
N GLU A 147 -12.89 12.16 -41.76
CA GLU A 147 -11.51 12.68 -41.88
C GLU A 147 -10.47 12.30 -40.82
N ASP A 148 -10.03 11.04 -40.84
CA ASP A 148 -8.65 10.67 -41.25
C ASP A 148 -8.42 9.15 -41.11
N SER A 149 -8.37 8.42 -42.23
CA SER A 149 -8.23 6.96 -42.22
C SER A 149 -6.93 6.48 -41.55
N VAL A 150 -5.88 7.30 -41.61
CA VAL A 150 -4.57 7.01 -40.99
C VAL A 150 -4.66 7.08 -39.47
N PHE A 151 -5.36 8.07 -38.91
CA PHE A 151 -5.54 8.22 -37.46
C PHE A 151 -6.32 7.02 -36.88
N ILE A 152 -7.37 6.57 -37.59
CA ILE A 152 -8.16 5.39 -37.22
C ILE A 152 -7.31 4.11 -37.29
N GLU A 153 -6.50 3.93 -38.34
CA GLU A 153 -5.63 2.76 -38.47
C GLU A 153 -4.53 2.70 -37.39
N GLU A 154 -3.91 3.84 -37.06
CA GLU A 154 -2.91 3.91 -35.99
C GLU A 154 -3.49 3.60 -34.60
N HIS A 155 -4.69 4.08 -34.29
CA HIS A 155 -5.38 3.77 -33.03
C HIS A 155 -5.75 2.29 -32.95
N LYS A 156 -6.26 1.73 -34.04
CA LYS A 156 -6.56 0.30 -34.12
C LYS A 156 -5.30 -0.56 -33.93
N ALA A 157 -4.18 -0.18 -34.55
CA ALA A 157 -2.92 -0.89 -34.37
C ALA A 157 -2.40 -0.82 -32.93
N ARG A 158 -2.53 0.34 -32.26
CA ARG A 158 -2.18 0.50 -30.83
C ARG A 158 -3.06 -0.38 -29.94
N TYR A 159 -4.37 -0.40 -30.19
CA TYR A 159 -5.29 -1.26 -29.45
C TYR A 159 -5.00 -2.75 -29.64
N GLU A 160 -4.78 -3.20 -30.88
CA GLU A 160 -4.41 -4.59 -31.18
C GLU A 160 -3.08 -4.98 -30.51
N ALA A 161 -2.10 -4.06 -30.47
CA ALA A 161 -0.85 -4.27 -29.76
C ALA A 161 -1.06 -4.39 -28.24
N TYR A 162 -1.95 -3.58 -27.65
CA TYR A 162 -2.33 -3.67 -26.25
C TYR A 162 -2.99 -5.02 -25.93
N LEU A 163 -4.02 -5.42 -26.69
CA LEU A 163 -4.67 -6.73 -26.54
C LEU A 163 -3.64 -7.87 -26.60
N LYS A 164 -2.69 -7.79 -27.54
CA LYS A 164 -1.63 -8.78 -27.68
C LYS A 164 -0.64 -8.76 -26.51
N LYS A 165 -0.23 -7.59 -26.02
CA LYS A 165 0.71 -7.43 -24.89
C LYS A 165 0.19 -8.13 -23.63
N TYR A 166 -1.11 -8.04 -23.37
CA TYR A 166 -1.73 -8.65 -22.18
C TYR A 166 -2.49 -9.94 -22.47
N ASN A 167 -2.45 -10.44 -23.70
CA ASN A 167 -3.18 -11.63 -24.15
C ASN A 167 -4.69 -11.57 -23.85
N LEU A 168 -5.30 -10.45 -24.24
CA LEU A 168 -6.71 -10.13 -23.97
C LEU A 168 -7.61 -10.56 -25.10
N THR A 169 -8.82 -10.95 -24.73
CA THR A 169 -9.91 -11.23 -25.67
C THR A 169 -10.94 -10.13 -25.54
N GLU A 170 -11.28 -9.52 -26.65
CA GLU A 170 -12.34 -8.51 -26.71
C GLU A 170 -13.72 -9.19 -26.61
N CYS A 171 -14.62 -8.62 -25.82
CA CYS A 171 -16.01 -9.06 -25.70
C CYS A 171 -16.98 -8.10 -26.38
N GLU A 172 -16.68 -6.80 -26.31
CA GLU A 172 -17.39 -5.71 -26.97
C GLU A 172 -16.35 -4.64 -27.35
N SER A 173 -16.66 -3.74 -28.28
CA SER A 173 -15.71 -2.72 -28.74
C SER A 173 -15.13 -1.92 -27.55
N GLY A 174 -13.81 -1.94 -27.38
CA GLY A 174 -13.13 -1.26 -26.27
C GLY A 174 -13.25 -1.95 -24.91
N SER A 175 -13.78 -3.18 -24.86
CA SER A 175 -13.97 -3.94 -23.62
C SER A 175 -13.39 -5.35 -23.71
N VAL A 176 -12.75 -5.79 -22.64
CA VAL A 176 -12.01 -7.06 -22.57
C VAL A 176 -12.60 -8.01 -21.54
N VAL A 177 -12.47 -9.30 -21.83
CA VAL A 177 -12.87 -10.36 -20.91
C VAL A 177 -11.88 -10.44 -19.75
N VAL A 178 -12.39 -10.42 -18.53
CA VAL A 178 -11.61 -10.65 -17.31
C VAL A 178 -11.08 -12.08 -17.31
N GLY A 179 -9.75 -12.20 -17.40
CA GLY A 179 -9.01 -13.44 -17.26
C GLY A 179 -8.19 -13.48 -15.98
N ASP A 180 -7.38 -14.53 -15.82
CA ASP A 180 -6.57 -14.76 -14.62
C ASP A 180 -5.60 -13.61 -14.34
N LYS A 181 -4.99 -13.05 -15.38
CA LYS A 181 -4.04 -11.93 -15.27
C LYS A 181 -4.63 -10.70 -14.56
N TYR A 182 -5.91 -10.41 -14.78
CA TYR A 182 -6.58 -9.28 -14.11
C TYR A 182 -6.81 -9.57 -12.63
N ILE A 183 -7.24 -10.80 -12.32
CA ILE A 183 -7.46 -11.25 -10.94
C ILE A 183 -6.13 -11.27 -10.18
N GLU A 184 -5.06 -11.76 -10.79
CA GLU A 184 -3.71 -11.73 -10.24
C GLU A 184 -3.27 -10.30 -9.96
N ALA A 185 -3.44 -9.38 -10.91
CA ALA A 185 -3.09 -7.97 -10.71
C ALA A 185 -3.86 -7.32 -9.55
N ILE A 186 -5.17 -7.58 -9.40
CA ILE A 186 -5.95 -7.09 -8.24
C ILE A 186 -5.33 -7.55 -6.92
N LEU A 187 -4.96 -8.83 -6.83
CA LEU A 187 -4.40 -9.41 -5.61
C LEU A 187 -2.98 -8.92 -5.35
N GLU A 188 -2.17 -8.77 -6.40
CA GLU A 188 -0.81 -8.23 -6.32
C GLU A 188 -0.84 -6.76 -5.89
N ASN A 189 -1.78 -5.97 -6.40
CA ASN A 189 -1.97 -4.59 -5.97
C ASN A 189 -2.37 -4.51 -4.50
N ASP A 190 -3.38 -5.27 -4.02
CA ASP A 190 -3.75 -5.27 -2.60
C ASP A 190 -2.55 -5.62 -1.70
N GLN A 191 -1.73 -6.60 -2.10
CA GLN A 191 -0.52 -6.95 -1.37
C GLN A 191 0.51 -5.81 -1.39
N TYR A 192 0.71 -5.17 -2.54
CA TYR A 192 1.62 -4.04 -2.71
C TYR A 192 1.18 -2.84 -1.86
N GLU A 193 -0.09 -2.46 -1.91
CA GLU A 193 -0.70 -1.39 -1.10
C GLU A 193 -0.45 -1.63 0.40
N ARG A 194 -0.80 -2.82 0.89
CA ARG A 194 -0.59 -3.20 2.30
C ARG A 194 0.89 -3.15 2.69
N SER A 195 1.78 -3.60 1.81
CA SER A 195 3.23 -3.59 2.08
C SER A 195 3.80 -2.17 2.20
N ILE A 196 3.31 -1.23 1.37
CA ILE A 196 3.73 0.16 1.41
C ILE A 196 3.23 0.82 2.70
N ILE A 197 1.95 0.61 3.04
CA ILE A 197 1.36 1.14 4.28
C ILE A 197 2.12 0.59 5.48
N GLN A 198 2.33 -0.74 5.54
CA GLN A 198 3.09 -1.39 6.58
C GLN A 198 4.49 -0.78 6.74
N SER A 199 5.27 -0.74 5.65
CA SER A 199 6.65 -0.23 5.68
C SER A 199 6.69 1.21 6.19
N ARG A 200 5.73 2.07 5.79
CA ARG A 200 5.69 3.45 6.27
C ARG A 200 5.30 3.55 7.74
N LEU A 201 4.34 2.75 8.20
CA LEU A 201 3.97 2.73 9.62
C LEU A 201 5.11 2.17 10.50
N GLU A 202 5.90 1.22 10.01
CA GLU A 202 7.11 0.72 10.67
C GLU A 202 8.16 1.85 10.84
N GLU A 203 8.45 2.61 9.78
CA GLU A 203 9.32 3.80 9.84
C GLU A 203 8.84 4.82 10.89
N ILE A 204 7.53 5.05 10.96
CA ILE A 204 6.93 6.00 11.92
C ILE A 204 7.04 5.47 13.36
N ASN A 205 6.78 4.18 13.58
CA ASN A 205 6.94 3.55 14.89
C ASN A 205 8.37 3.62 15.41
N GLU A 206 9.36 3.38 14.54
CA GLU A 206 10.78 3.51 14.90
C GLU A 206 11.13 4.94 15.33
N LYS A 207 10.69 5.94 14.55
CA LYS A 207 10.92 7.35 14.89
C LYS A 207 10.14 7.80 16.14
N ALA A 208 8.93 7.29 16.35
CA ALA A 208 8.14 7.57 17.55
C ALA A 208 8.82 7.04 18.82
N ALA A 209 9.40 5.84 18.76
CA ALA A 209 10.18 5.29 19.87
C ALA A 209 11.43 6.14 20.16
N ALA A 210 12.06 6.73 19.14
CA ALA A 210 13.14 7.70 19.34
C ALA A 210 12.65 8.97 20.04
N CYS A 211 11.49 9.52 19.65
CA CYS A 211 10.87 10.67 20.33
C CYS A 211 10.55 10.37 21.80
N ASP A 212 10.20 9.12 22.12
CA ASP A 212 9.86 8.74 23.49
C ASP A 212 11.02 8.85 24.48
N ASN A 213 12.24 8.62 23.98
CA ASN A 213 13.48 8.62 24.75
C ASN A 213 14.13 10.01 24.89
N LEU A 214 13.52 11.08 24.34
CA LEU A 214 14.05 12.44 24.46
C LEU A 214 13.74 13.03 25.84
N GLU A 215 14.78 13.27 26.64
CA GLU A 215 14.70 14.02 27.90
C GLU A 215 15.26 15.45 27.73
N GLU A 216 14.89 16.38 28.62
CA GLU A 216 15.29 17.80 28.55
C GLU A 216 16.82 18.02 28.67
N ASP A 217 17.56 17.03 29.17
CA ASP A 217 19.01 17.11 29.42
C ASP A 217 19.88 16.75 28.20
N ASP A 218 19.31 16.34 27.07
CA ASP A 218 20.06 15.93 25.86
C ASP A 218 20.62 17.10 25.01
N VAL A 219 20.55 18.34 25.50
CA VAL A 219 21.13 19.52 24.83
C VAL A 219 21.95 20.36 25.82
N LEU A 220 23.22 20.00 25.97
CA LEU A 220 24.30 20.88 26.46
C LEU A 220 25.37 21.05 25.38
#